data_AF-A0A959IL98-F1
#
_entry.id   AF-A0A959IL98-F1
#
_cell.length_a   1.000
_cell.length_b   1.000
_cell.length_c   1.000
_cell.angle_alpha   90.00
_cell.angle_beta   90.00
_cell.angle_gamma   90.00
#
_symmetry.space_group_name_H-M   'P 1'
#
loop_
_entity.id
_entity.type
_entity.pdbx_description
1 polymer ?
#
loop_
_entity_poly.entity_id
_entity_poly.type
_entity_poly.pdbx_seq_one_letter_code
_entity_poly.pdbx_strand_id
1 'polypeptide(L)' 'MLFLLCFGQLSAQQFLPTHQFTSADPNSADFFGYSLAMDGDWAIVGTSGDDTDADGQNALANAGAAYIFTRNGTTGV' A
#
# COMPACT_ATOMS: atom_id res chain seq x y z
N MET A 1 26.89 -8.32 -41.55
CA MET A 1 25.86 -7.37 -41.10
C MET A 1 24.50 -7.86 -41.57
N LEU A 2 23.79 -8.63 -40.76
CA LEU A 2 22.34 -8.79 -40.85
C LEU A 2 21.84 -9.32 -39.50
N PHE A 3 20.96 -8.55 -38.89
CA PHE A 3 20.42 -8.68 -37.54
C PHE A 3 19.49 -9.90 -37.43
N LEU A 4 19.68 -10.72 -36.40
CA LEU A 4 18.76 -11.79 -36.02
C LEU A 4 17.59 -11.15 -35.25
N LEU A 5 16.44 -11.03 -35.91
CA LEU A 5 15.19 -10.63 -35.26
C LEU A 5 14.73 -11.78 -34.36
N CYS A 6 14.93 -11.63 -33.06
CA CYS A 6 14.37 -12.51 -32.05
C CYS A 6 12.86 -12.20 -31.97
N PHE A 7 12.02 -13.20 -32.24
CA PHE A 7 10.57 -13.11 -32.10
C PHE A 7 10.23 -12.80 -30.64
N GLY A 8 9.63 -11.62 -30.41
CA GLY A 8 9.26 -11.13 -29.09
C GLY A 8 8.22 -12.03 -28.43
N GLN A 9 8.57 -12.59 -27.28
CA GLN A 9 7.58 -13.17 -26.37
C GLN A 9 6.62 -12.06 -25.96
N LEU A 10 5.41 -12.10 -26.49
CA LEU A 10 4.24 -11.44 -25.94
C LEU A 10 3.84 -12.19 -24.66
N SER A 11 4.70 -12.19 -23.64
CA SER A 11 4.24 -12.48 -22.29
C SER A 11 3.47 -11.25 -21.86
N ALA A 12 2.22 -11.40 -21.44
CA ALA A 12 1.56 -10.41 -20.60
C ALA A 12 2.60 -9.94 -19.57
N GLN A 13 2.77 -8.62 -19.41
CA GLN A 13 3.68 -8.09 -18.41
C GLN A 13 3.19 -8.64 -17.07
N GLN A 14 3.92 -9.63 -16.55
CA GLN A 14 3.61 -10.25 -15.29
C GLN A 14 3.92 -9.18 -14.25
N PHE A 15 2.88 -8.48 -13.78
CA PHE A 15 2.98 -7.57 -12.66
C PHE A 15 3.20 -8.42 -11.41
N LEU A 16 4.46 -8.82 -11.22
CA LEU A 16 4.91 -9.37 -9.96
C LEU A 16 4.80 -8.24 -8.92
N PRO A 17 4.08 -8.43 -7.81
CA PRO A 17 4.05 -7.43 -6.75
C PRO A 17 5.48 -7.20 -6.28
N THR A 18 6.05 -6.04 -6.58
CA THR A 18 7.44 -5.72 -6.21
C THR A 18 7.54 -5.53 -4.71
N HIS A 19 6.55 -4.89 -4.08
CA HIS A 19 6.52 -4.63 -2.66
C HIS A 19 5.13 -4.84 -2.07
N GLN A 20 5.03 -5.82 -1.15
CA GLN A 20 3.91 -5.92 -0.21
C GLN A 20 4.30 -5.18 1.07
N PHE A 21 3.63 -4.07 1.37
CA PHE A 21 3.71 -3.47 2.69
C PHE A 21 2.68 -4.16 3.59
N THR A 22 3.09 -5.25 4.25
CA THR A 22 2.37 -5.71 5.43
C THR A 22 2.71 -4.75 6.56
N SER A 23 2.00 -3.61 6.64
CA SER A 23 1.96 -2.86 7.90
C SER A 23 1.50 -3.85 8.96
N ALA A 24 2.23 -3.94 10.07
CA ALA A 24 1.89 -4.82 11.17
C ALA A 24 0.48 -4.44 11.68
N ASP A 25 -0.49 -5.21 11.20
CA ASP A 25 -1.89 -5.33 11.60
C ASP A 25 -2.77 -4.07 11.57
N PRO A 26 -3.22 -3.62 10.39
CA PRO A 26 -4.62 -3.24 10.28
C PRO A 26 -5.42 -4.55 10.28
N ASN A 27 -6.18 -4.79 11.35
CA ASN A 27 -7.09 -5.92 11.37
C ASN A 27 -7.93 -5.89 10.08
N SER A 28 -7.98 -7.00 9.36
CA SER A 28 -8.67 -7.08 8.07
C SER A 28 -10.16 -6.68 8.13
N ALA A 29 -10.74 -6.64 9.33
CA ALA A 29 -12.08 -6.10 9.58
C ALA A 29 -12.15 -4.56 9.52
N ASP A 30 -11.02 -3.86 9.66
CA ASP A 30 -10.99 -2.41 9.87
C ASP A 30 -11.03 -1.63 8.54
N PHE A 31 -11.07 -2.33 7.41
CA PHE A 31 -11.12 -1.74 6.06
C PHE A 31 -9.91 -0.84 5.74
N PHE A 32 -8.70 -1.28 6.08
CA PHE A 32 -7.49 -0.56 5.68
C PHE A 32 -7.41 -0.42 4.15
N GLY A 33 -7.12 0.80 3.70
CA GLY A 33 -7.16 1.12 2.28
C GLY A 33 -8.54 1.56 1.78
N TYR A 34 -9.51 1.80 2.67
CA TYR A 34 -10.83 2.32 2.31
C TYR A 34 -10.74 3.64 1.53
N SER A 35 -9.78 4.50 1.90
CA SER A 35 -9.45 5.73 1.17
C SER A 35 -7.95 5.92 1.07
N LEU A 36 -7.48 6.49 -0.04
CA LEU A 36 -6.08 6.81 -0.26
C LEU A 36 -5.90 8.20 -0.85
N ALA A 37 -4.88 8.92 -0.37
CA ALA A 37 -4.41 10.16 -0.97
C ALA A 37 -2.88 10.14 -1.01
N MET A 38 -2.31 10.62 -2.11
CA MET A 38 -0.86 10.67 -2.30
C MET A 38 -0.45 12.02 -2.86
N ASP A 39 0.63 12.58 -2.31
CA ASP A 39 1.28 13.78 -2.82
C ASP A 39 2.80 13.69 -2.60
N GLY A 40 3.56 13.77 -3.70
CA GLY A 40 5.01 13.58 -3.68
C GLY A 40 5.43 12.27 -3.01
N ASP A 41 6.19 12.39 -1.92
CA ASP A 41 6.69 11.26 -1.14
C ASP A 41 5.74 10.83 -0.01
N TRP A 42 4.56 11.44 0.11
CA TRP A 42 3.60 11.14 1.16
C TRP A 42 2.43 10.32 0.61
N ALA A 43 2.06 9.28 1.34
CA ALA A 43 0.82 8.54 1.14
C ALA A 43 0.05 8.46 2.45
N ILE A 44 -1.23 8.81 2.41
CA ILE A 44 -2.14 8.70 3.54
C ILE A 44 -3.16 7.62 3.20
N VAL A 45 -3.31 6.64 4.09
CA VAL A 45 -4.24 5.52 3.96
C VAL A 45 -5.22 5.56 5.12
N GLY A 46 -6.52 5.56 4.79
CA GLY A 46 -7.59 5.55 5.77
C GLY A 46 -8.13 4.15 6.05
N THR A 47 -8.62 3.97 7.27
CA THR A 47 -9.21 2.76 7.83
C THR A 47 -10.50 3.17 8.54
N SER A 48 -11.66 2.76 8.07
CA SER A 48 -12.95 3.22 8.63
C SER A 48 -13.47 2.36 9.78
N GLY A 49 -12.96 1.15 9.94
CA GLY A 49 -13.36 0.20 10.98
C GLY A 49 -12.36 0.04 12.12
N ASP A 50 -11.44 0.99 12.30
CA ASP A 50 -10.54 0.95 13.46
C ASP A 50 -11.37 1.14 14.74
N ASP A 51 -11.22 0.20 15.66
CA ASP A 51 -11.97 0.12 16.91
C ASP A 51 -11.16 0.65 18.11
N THR A 52 -10.16 1.52 17.90
CA THR A 52 -9.34 2.12 18.96
C THR A 52 -9.47 3.65 19.04
N ASP A 53 -9.21 4.20 20.23
CA ASP A 53 -9.14 5.65 20.43
C ASP A 53 -7.89 6.26 19.80
N ALA A 54 -7.78 7.60 19.83
CA ALA A 54 -6.66 8.31 19.17
C ALA A 54 -5.27 7.93 19.71
N ASP A 55 -5.20 7.40 20.93
CA ASP A 55 -3.96 6.91 21.56
C ASP A 55 -3.67 5.43 21.23
N GLY A 56 -4.62 4.72 20.61
CA GLY A 56 -4.53 3.31 20.26
C GLY A 56 -4.61 2.36 21.46
N GLN A 57 -5.05 2.85 22.62
CA GLN A 57 -4.98 2.12 23.90
C GLN A 57 -6.33 1.66 24.42
N ASN A 58 -7.40 2.33 24.03
CA ASN A 58 -8.75 2.00 24.49
C ASN A 58 -9.64 1.64 23.31
N ALA A 59 -10.57 0.70 23.52
CA ALA A 59 -11.54 0.32 22.51
C ALA A 59 -12.56 1.44 22.29
N LEU A 60 -12.71 1.89 21.05
CA LEU A 60 -13.70 2.86 20.58
C LEU A 60 -14.25 2.39 19.23
N ALA A 61 -15.46 1.83 19.23
CA ALA A 61 -16.02 1.17 18.06
C ALA A 61 -16.16 2.11 16.83
N ASN A 62 -15.63 1.68 15.69
CA ASN A 62 -15.61 2.39 14.40
C ASN A 62 -15.12 3.84 14.50
N ALA A 63 -14.11 4.10 15.34
CA ALA A 63 -13.45 5.39 15.43
C ALA A 63 -12.77 5.78 14.10
N GLY A 64 -12.22 4.77 13.42
CA GLY A 64 -11.42 4.93 12.23
C GLY A 64 -10.02 5.51 12.51
N ALA A 65 -9.10 5.25 11.60
CA ALA A 65 -7.70 5.67 11.69
C ALA A 65 -7.15 6.12 10.33
N ALA A 66 -6.06 6.88 10.37
CA ALA A 66 -5.30 7.29 9.20
C ALA A 66 -3.81 7.01 9.39
N TYR A 67 -3.21 6.32 8.43
CA TYR A 67 -1.81 5.93 8.42
C TYR A 67 -1.06 6.76 7.40
N ILE A 68 0.04 7.38 7.83
CA ILE A 68 0.87 8.24 6.99
C ILE A 68 2.17 7.49 6.68
N PHE A 69 2.42 7.29 5.39
CA PHE A 69 3.63 6.67 4.86
C PHE A 69 4.46 7.71 4.12
N THR A 70 5.78 7.62 4.30
CA THR A 70 6.76 8.39 3.52
C THR A 70 7.55 7.44 2.62
N ARG A 71 7.67 7.79 1.34
CA ARG A 71 8.53 7.08 0.40
C ARG A 71 9.98 7.21 0.86
N ASN A 72 10.60 6.09 1.24
CA ASN A 72 12.04 6.06 1.40
C ASN A 72 12.68 5.91 0.01
N GLY A 73 13.25 7.00 -0.52
CA GLY A 73 13.86 7.04 -1.85
C GLY A 73 15.04 6.09 -2.06
N THR A 74 15.50 5.41 -1.01
CA THR A 74 16.63 4.48 -1.07
C THR A 74 16.26 3.11 -1.61
N THR A 75 14.99 2.67 -1.47
CA THR A 75 14.57 1.36 -1.96
C THR A 75 13.78 1.46 -3.25
N GLY A 76 12.90 2.45 -3.46
CA GLY A 76 12.29 2.70 -4.78
C GLY A 76 11.67 1.46 -5.46
N VAL A 77 11.34 0.45 -4.67
CA VAL A 77 10.68 -0.79 -5.05
C VAL A 77 9.43 -0.91 -4.20
#